data_AF-A0A426ZX36-F1
#
_entry.id   AF-A0A426ZX36-F1
#
_cell.length_a   1.000
_cell.length_b   1.000
_cell.length_c   1.000
_cell.angle_alpha   90.00
_cell.angle_beta   90.00
_cell.angle_gamma   90.00
#
_symmetry.space_group_name_H-M   'P 1'
#
loop_
_entity.id
_entity.type
_entity.pdbx_description
1 polymer ?
#
loop_
_entity_poly.entity_id
_entity_poly.type
_entity_poly.pdbx_seq_one_letter_code
_entity_poly.pdbx_strand_id
1 'polypeptide(L)'
;MLPEEEEEEGEEEGRKWRRRTAFSINDNVDLLAEILGRLDGRSLAVAECVCRLWSDVGCRDSVWEAVCHRHAAGGSGATRSVVAALGGYRRLYRLCIGPALDRLAGSDGAHLSLSLSLSLSLFSIDCYERLGGRQQQQQSASLLFLCKPVDVS
;
A
#
# COMPACT_ATOMS: atom_id res chain seq x y z
N MET A 1 -54.06 27.44 16.98
CA MET A 1 -52.66 27.90 17.03
C MET A 1 -51.77 26.84 17.70
N LEU A 2 -52.09 25.55 17.55
CA LEU A 2 -51.39 24.38 18.12
C LEU A 2 -51.08 23.23 17.12
N PRO A 3 -51.53 23.21 15.84
CA PRO A 3 -51.19 22.09 14.95
C PRO A 3 -49.76 22.17 14.37
N GLU A 4 -49.16 23.36 14.33
CA GLU A 4 -47.82 23.54 13.73
C GLU A 4 -46.69 23.05 14.66
N GLU A 5 -46.88 23.09 15.98
CA GLU A 5 -45.86 22.67 16.97
C GLU A 5 -45.74 21.14 17.05
N GLU A 6 -46.86 20.40 16.93
CA GLU A 6 -46.86 18.92 16.94
C GLU A 6 -46.31 18.33 15.62
N GLU A 7 -46.49 19.02 14.50
CA GLU A 7 -45.90 18.65 13.20
C GLU A 7 -44.38 18.88 13.18
N GLU A 8 -43.89 19.97 13.77
CA GLU A 8 -42.45 20.22 13.91
C GLU A 8 -41.75 19.20 14.81
N GLU A 9 -42.36 18.77 15.92
CA GLU A 9 -41.81 17.74 16.81
C GLU A 9 -41.68 16.37 16.11
N GLY A 10 -42.68 15.99 15.30
CA GLY A 10 -42.65 14.74 14.52
C GLY A 10 -41.56 14.72 13.44
N GLU A 11 -41.31 15.85 12.79
CA GLU A 11 -40.22 15.99 11.82
C GLU A 11 -38.83 15.97 12.48
N GLU A 12 -38.67 16.62 13.64
CA GLU A 12 -37.42 16.58 14.40
C GLU A 12 -37.08 15.18 14.89
N GLU A 13 -38.05 14.44 15.42
CA GLU A 13 -37.87 13.05 15.84
C GLU A 13 -37.48 12.14 14.66
N GLY A 14 -38.11 12.31 13.50
CA GLY A 14 -37.76 11.60 12.27
C GLY A 14 -36.34 11.91 11.78
N ARG A 15 -35.91 13.18 11.86
CA ARG A 15 -34.53 13.60 11.53
C ARG A 15 -33.51 13.08 12.54
N LYS A 16 -33.88 13.01 13.82
CA LYS A 16 -33.05 12.47 14.91
C LYS A 16 -32.89 10.96 14.79
N TRP A 17 -33.96 10.24 14.45
CA TRP A 17 -33.91 8.81 14.13
C TRP A 17 -33.02 8.55 12.91
N ARG A 18 -33.22 9.29 11.81
CA ARG A 18 -32.36 9.19 10.61
C ARG A 18 -30.89 9.44 10.92
N ARG A 19 -30.56 10.43 11.77
CA ARG A 19 -29.19 10.67 12.24
C ARG A 19 -28.64 9.53 13.09
N ARG A 20 -29.46 8.93 13.96
CA ARG A 20 -29.09 7.77 14.79
C ARG A 20 -28.88 6.50 13.97
N THR A 21 -29.53 6.37 12.82
CA THR A 21 -29.40 5.21 11.91
C THR A 21 -28.45 5.46 10.74
N ALA A 22 -27.93 6.68 10.57
CA ALA A 22 -27.03 7.01 9.48
C ALA A 22 -25.65 6.41 9.77
N PHE A 23 -25.35 5.29 9.12
CA PHE A 23 -24.02 4.72 9.10
C PHE A 23 -23.06 5.68 8.39
N SER A 24 -22.05 6.16 9.10
CA SER A 24 -20.94 6.91 8.50
C SER A 24 -19.73 5.99 8.37
N ILE A 25 -19.18 5.90 7.16
CA ILE A 25 -17.93 5.17 6.89
C ILE A 25 -16.78 5.67 7.77
N ASN A 26 -16.83 6.94 8.17
CA ASN A 26 -15.81 7.57 9.00
C ASN A 26 -15.83 7.07 10.46
N ASP A 27 -16.90 6.41 10.89
CA ASP A 27 -17.03 5.90 12.26
C ASP A 27 -16.26 4.59 12.45
N ASN A 28 -15.88 3.93 11.35
CA ASN A 28 -15.22 2.62 11.35
C ASN A 28 -13.89 2.71 10.60
N VAL A 29 -12.85 3.08 11.34
CA VAL A 29 -11.50 3.30 10.80
C VAL A 29 -10.92 2.05 10.15
N ASP A 30 -11.18 0.86 10.70
CA ASP A 30 -10.69 -0.40 10.14
C ASP A 30 -11.37 -0.74 8.81
N LEU A 31 -12.68 -0.48 8.71
CA LEU A 31 -13.43 -0.65 7.47
C LEU A 31 -12.99 0.36 6.41
N LEU A 32 -12.75 1.62 6.80
CA LEU A 32 -12.17 2.62 5.92
C LEU A 32 -10.79 2.19 5.42
N ALA A 33 -9.92 1.67 6.29
CA ALA A 33 -8.60 1.17 5.90
C ALA A 33 -8.69 -0.01 4.92
N GLU A 34 -9.62 -0.93 5.13
CA GLU A 34 -9.86 -2.06 4.22
C GLU A 34 -10.35 -1.58 2.85
N ILE A 35 -11.25 -0.59 2.80
CA ILE A 35 -11.75 0.00 1.55
C ILE A 35 -10.63 0.73 0.80
N LEU A 36 -9.90 1.61 1.48
CA LEU A 36 -8.75 2.32 0.91
C LEU A 36 -7.68 1.34 0.44
N GLY A 37 -7.48 0.25 1.20
CA GLY A 37 -6.57 -0.83 0.87
C GLY A 37 -6.90 -1.54 -0.42
N ARG A 38 -8.13 -1.45 -0.96
CA ARG A 38 -8.56 -2.05 -2.24
C ARG A 38 -8.33 -1.16 -3.47
N LEU A 39 -8.01 0.11 -3.28
CA LEU A 39 -7.80 1.07 -4.36
C LEU A 39 -6.42 0.89 -5.04
N ASP A 40 -6.29 1.24 -6.31
CA ASP A 40 -4.97 1.42 -6.92
C ASP A 40 -4.29 2.69 -6.37
N GLY A 41 -2.97 2.79 -6.51
CA GLY A 41 -2.22 3.88 -5.89
C GLY A 41 -2.65 5.29 -6.34
N ARG A 42 -3.18 5.45 -7.56
CA ARG A 42 -3.71 6.76 -8.01
C ARG A 42 -5.03 7.08 -7.32
N SER A 43 -5.97 6.14 -7.29
CA SER A 43 -7.25 6.35 -6.60
C SER A 43 -7.07 6.56 -5.09
N LEU A 44 -6.10 5.87 -4.48
CA LEU A 44 -5.76 6.09 -3.07
C LEU A 44 -5.26 7.52 -2.81
N ALA A 45 -4.40 8.07 -3.68
CA ALA A 45 -3.92 9.44 -3.56
C ALA A 45 -5.06 10.47 -3.67
N VAL A 46 -6.06 10.21 -4.51
CA VAL A 46 -7.26 11.06 -4.59
C VAL A 46 -8.12 10.92 -3.33
N ALA A 47 -8.29 9.70 -2.82
CA ALA A 47 -9.06 9.44 -1.61
C ALA A 47 -8.43 10.11 -0.35
N GLU A 48 -7.10 10.11 -0.23
CA GLU A 48 -6.39 10.80 0.86
C GLU A 48 -6.72 12.30 0.94
N CYS A 49 -7.15 12.92 -0.17
CA CYS A 49 -7.50 14.34 -0.23
C CYS A 49 -8.93 14.68 0.24
N VAL A 50 -9.76 13.68 0.55
CA VAL A 50 -11.19 13.90 0.89
C VAL A 50 -11.33 14.64 2.23
N CYS A 51 -10.62 14.18 3.27
CA CYS A 51 -10.59 14.81 4.58
C CYS A 51 -9.38 14.34 5.39
N ARG A 52 -9.15 14.96 6.56
CA ARG A 52 -8.02 14.59 7.43
C ARG A 52 -8.02 13.12 7.85
N LEU A 53 -9.18 12.57 8.19
CA LEU A 53 -9.29 11.15 8.56
C LEU A 53 -8.84 10.24 7.41
N TRP A 54 -9.28 10.52 6.19
CA TRP A 54 -8.92 9.71 5.02
C TRP A 54 -7.43 9.84 4.68
N SER A 55 -6.87 11.04 4.84
CA SER A 55 -5.42 11.27 4.72
C SER A 55 -4.64 10.44 5.74
N ASP A 56 -5.03 10.51 7.02
CA ASP A 56 -4.36 9.79 8.12
C ASP A 56 -4.46 8.27 7.95
N VAL A 57 -5.62 7.76 7.52
CA VAL A 57 -5.82 6.32 7.27
C VAL A 57 -5.09 5.88 6.00
N GLY A 58 -5.20 6.62 4.90
CA GLY A 58 -4.54 6.30 3.63
C GLY A 58 -3.01 6.32 3.73
N CYS A 59 -2.45 7.13 4.62
CA CYS A 59 -1.02 7.16 4.88
C CYS A 59 -0.49 5.95 5.69
N ARG A 60 -1.34 5.10 6.26
CA ARG A 60 -0.91 3.94 7.07
C ARG A 60 -0.22 2.89 6.21
N ASP A 61 0.88 2.35 6.71
CA ASP A 61 1.66 1.38 5.97
C ASP A 61 0.90 0.07 5.70
N SER A 62 -0.06 -0.31 6.54
CA SER A 62 -0.93 -1.47 6.33
C SER A 62 -1.84 -1.32 5.10
N VAL A 63 -2.29 -0.10 4.80
CA VAL A 63 -3.06 0.18 3.58
C VAL A 63 -2.17 -0.02 2.35
N TRP A 64 -0.95 0.53 2.40
CA TRP A 64 0.03 0.37 1.32
C TRP A 64 0.56 -1.07 1.19
N GLU A 65 0.62 -1.85 2.27
CA GLU A 65 0.92 -3.29 2.25
C GLU A 65 -0.12 -4.04 1.41
N ALA A 66 -1.41 -3.80 1.68
CA ALA A 66 -2.51 -4.39 0.91
C ALA A 66 -2.46 -4.00 -0.58
N VAL A 67 -2.10 -2.75 -0.88
CA VAL A 67 -1.89 -2.27 -2.26
C VAL A 67 -0.73 -3.01 -2.93
N CYS A 68 0.40 -3.18 -2.25
CA CYS A 68 1.59 -3.84 -2.82
C CYS A 68 1.40 -5.35 -3.00
N HIS A 69 0.74 -6.03 -2.04
CA HIS A 69 0.52 -7.48 -2.08
C HIS A 69 -0.35 -7.95 -3.25
N ARG A 70 -1.20 -7.09 -3.82
CA ARG A 70 -1.93 -7.41 -5.06
C ARG A 70 -1.02 -7.68 -6.26
N HIS A 71 0.18 -7.10 -6.26
CA HIS A 71 1.07 -7.09 -7.40
C HIS A 71 2.28 -8.02 -7.22
N ALA A 72 2.64 -8.33 -5.98
CA ALA A 72 3.72 -9.26 -5.65
C ALA A 72 3.16 -10.43 -4.84
N ALA A 73 2.93 -11.57 -5.52
CA ALA A 73 2.63 -12.85 -4.87
C ALA A 73 3.88 -13.33 -4.11
N GLY A 74 4.10 -12.80 -2.91
CA GLY A 74 5.35 -13.02 -2.19
C GLY A 74 5.33 -12.51 -0.76
N GLY A 75 4.25 -12.78 -0.04
CA GLY A 75 4.14 -12.53 1.40
C GLY A 75 4.99 -13.51 2.22
N SER A 76 6.31 -13.49 2.04
CA SER A 76 7.25 -14.13 2.96
C SER A 76 7.59 -13.14 4.07
N GLY A 77 7.64 -13.57 5.34
CA GLY A 77 8.04 -12.70 6.46
C GLY A 77 9.38 -11.99 6.27
N ALA A 78 10.26 -12.51 5.41
CA ALA A 78 11.52 -11.88 5.04
C ALA A 78 11.31 -10.54 4.30
N THR A 79 10.26 -10.39 3.48
CA THR A 79 10.02 -9.16 2.72
C THR A 79 9.64 -8.00 3.63
N ARG A 80 8.93 -8.26 4.74
CA ARG A 80 8.57 -7.21 5.72
C ARG A 80 9.79 -6.54 6.33
N SER A 81 10.87 -7.28 6.61
CA SER A 81 12.11 -6.72 7.17
C SER A 81 12.82 -5.77 6.20
N VAL A 82 12.89 -6.14 4.92
CA VAL A 82 13.48 -5.32 3.85
C VAL A 82 12.62 -4.08 3.63
N VAL A 83 11.30 -4.24 3.55
CA VAL A 83 10.37 -3.12 3.39
C VAL A 83 10.44 -2.15 4.57
N ALA A 84 10.56 -2.64 5.80
CA ALA A 84 10.80 -1.80 6.96
C ALA A 84 12.11 -1.01 6.84
N ALA A 85 13.21 -1.65 6.44
CA ALA A 85 14.50 -0.97 6.21
C ALA A 85 14.45 0.09 5.10
N LEU A 86 13.54 -0.08 4.12
CA LEU A 86 13.29 0.89 3.06
C LEU A 86 12.42 2.08 3.50
N GLY A 87 11.83 2.02 4.69
CA GLY A 87 10.90 3.03 5.21
C GLY A 87 9.43 2.79 4.87
N GLY A 88 9.04 1.52 4.66
CA GLY A 88 7.65 1.08 4.55
C GLY A 88 7.15 0.82 3.12
N TYR A 89 5.99 0.18 3.03
CA TYR A 89 5.31 -0.17 1.78
C TYR A 89 4.96 1.05 0.94
N ARG A 90 4.60 2.19 1.55
CA ARG A 90 4.34 3.43 0.78
C ARG A 90 5.58 3.89 0.00
N ARG A 91 6.76 3.70 0.56
CA ARG A 91 8.03 4.06 -0.10
C ARG A 91 8.40 3.03 -1.16
N LEU A 92 8.21 1.73 -0.88
CA LEU A 92 8.36 0.67 -1.88
C LEU A 92 7.49 0.93 -3.12
N TYR A 93 6.21 1.28 -2.91
CA TYR A 93 5.28 1.55 -4.00
C TYR A 93 5.81 2.68 -4.91
N ARG A 94 6.18 3.82 -4.32
CA ARG A 94 6.66 4.99 -5.09
C ARG A 94 7.97 4.74 -5.83
N LEU A 95 8.89 3.96 -5.25
CA LEU A 95 10.22 3.75 -5.82
C LEU A 95 10.29 2.61 -6.84
N CYS A 96 9.45 1.58 -6.69
CA CYS A 96 9.56 0.35 -7.48
C CYS A 96 8.25 -0.03 -8.16
N ILE A 97 7.19 -0.28 -7.38
CA ILE A 97 5.96 -0.90 -7.91
C ILE A 97 5.20 0.06 -8.83
N GLY A 98 4.93 1.29 -8.40
CA GLY A 98 4.22 2.30 -9.19
C GLY A 98 4.87 2.55 -10.56
N PRO A 99 6.17 2.90 -10.62
CA PRO A 99 6.88 3.08 -11.89
C PRO A 99 6.85 1.83 -12.79
N ALA A 100 6.95 0.63 -12.22
CA ALA A 100 6.87 -0.60 -12.98
C ALA A 100 5.45 -0.83 -13.55
N LEU A 101 4.40 -0.57 -12.75
CA LEU A 101 3.01 -0.65 -13.20
C LEU A 101 2.70 0.35 -14.32
N ASP A 102 3.19 1.58 -14.22
CA ASP A 102 2.99 2.58 -15.28
C ASP A 102 3.68 2.18 -16.58
N ARG A 103 4.89 1.59 -16.52
CA ARG A 103 5.62 1.10 -17.69
C ARG A 103 4.96 -0.10 -18.36
N LEU A 104 4.29 -0.95 -17.57
CA LEU A 104 3.64 -2.16 -18.06
C LEU A 104 2.11 -1.99 -18.21
N ALA A 105 1.61 -0.76 -18.24
CA ALA A 105 0.22 -0.49 -18.52
C ALA A 105 -0.19 -1.14 -19.86
N GLY A 106 -1.09 -2.13 -19.81
CA GLY A 106 -1.54 -2.89 -20.98
C GLY A 106 -0.84 -4.24 -21.20
N SER A 107 0.09 -4.64 -20.33
CA SER A 107 0.70 -5.97 -20.33
C SER A 107 -0.19 -7.00 -19.64
N ASP A 108 -0.10 -8.26 -20.08
CA ASP A 108 -0.90 -9.35 -19.52
C ASP A 108 -0.51 -9.65 -18.06
N GLY A 109 -1.45 -10.14 -17.25
CA GLY A 109 -1.30 -10.29 -15.79
C GLY A 109 -0.08 -11.13 -15.37
N ALA A 110 0.24 -12.17 -16.13
CA ALA A 110 1.40 -13.03 -15.88
C ALA A 110 2.73 -12.31 -16.18
N HIS A 111 2.78 -11.51 -17.25
CA HIS A 111 3.98 -10.76 -17.64
C HIS A 111 4.25 -9.60 -16.66
N LEU A 112 3.19 -8.95 -16.17
CA LEU A 112 3.24 -7.99 -15.07
C LEU A 112 3.89 -8.60 -13.82
N SER A 113 3.40 -9.76 -13.38
CA SER A 113 3.91 -10.43 -12.18
C SER A 113 5.40 -10.80 -12.30
N LEU A 114 5.82 -11.36 -13.44
CA LEU A 114 7.23 -11.71 -13.68
C LEU A 114 8.13 -10.47 -13.71
N SER A 115 7.73 -9.42 -14.43
CA SER A 115 8.50 -8.19 -14.53
C SER A 115 8.63 -7.46 -13.20
N LEU A 116 7.57 -7.46 -12.38
CA LEU A 116 7.59 -6.93 -11.03
C LEU A 116 8.49 -7.74 -10.11
N SER A 117 8.47 -9.07 -10.20
CA SER A 117 9.37 -9.95 -9.44
C SER A 117 10.84 -9.67 -9.75
N LEU A 118 11.17 -9.48 -11.04
CA LEU A 118 12.53 -9.12 -11.46
C LEU A 118 12.90 -7.71 -10.98
N SER A 119 12.01 -6.74 -11.12
CA SER A 119 12.23 -5.36 -10.67
C SER A 119 12.46 -5.29 -9.16
N LEU A 120 11.69 -6.04 -8.37
CA LEU A 120 11.86 -6.16 -6.92
C LEU A 120 13.17 -6.87 -6.55
N SER A 121 13.56 -7.91 -7.30
CA SER A 121 14.83 -8.60 -7.07
C SER A 121 16.03 -7.66 -7.32
N LEU A 122 16.03 -6.94 -8.43
CA LEU A 122 17.07 -5.95 -8.75
C LEU A 122 17.09 -4.80 -7.74
N PHE A 123 15.92 -4.31 -7.34
CA PHE A 123 15.79 -3.28 -6.32
C PHE A 123 16.31 -3.75 -4.96
N SER A 124 16.02 -4.99 -4.56
CA SER A 124 16.55 -5.60 -3.34
C SER A 124 18.08 -5.67 -3.36
N ILE A 125 18.67 -6.13 -4.46
CA ILE A 125 20.13 -6.18 -4.66
C ILE A 125 20.74 -4.78 -4.48
N ASP A 126 20.23 -3.78 -5.21
CA ASP A 126 20.72 -2.39 -5.12
C ASP A 126 20.56 -1.81 -3.69
N CYS A 127 19.49 -2.16 -2.98
CA CYS A 127 19.31 -1.75 -1.59
C CYS A 127 20.34 -2.40 -0.66
N TYR A 128 20.64 -3.69 -0.84
CA TYR A 128 21.69 -4.36 -0.07
C TYR A 128 23.09 -3.81 -0.38
N GLU A 129 23.39 -3.49 -1.64
CA GLU A 129 24.65 -2.84 -2.01
C GLU A 129 24.79 -1.47 -1.35
N ARG A 130 23.71 -0.66 -1.33
CA ARG A 130 23.70 0.65 -0.67
C ARG A 130 23.77 0.57 0.87
N LEU A 131 23.23 -0.49 1.48
CA LEU A 131 23.32 -0.73 2.92
C LEU A 131 24.71 -1.25 3.33
N GLY A 132 25.31 -2.15 2.54
CA GLY A 132 26.67 -2.65 2.75
C GLY A 132 27.75 -1.58 2.56
N GLY A 133 27.53 -0.62 1.67
CA GLY A 133 28.46 0.48 1.40
C GLY A 133 28.80 1.39 2.59
N ARG A 134 28.03 1.39 3.70
CA ARG A 134 28.35 2.18 4.90
C ARG A 134 29.23 1.43 5.92
N GLN A 135 29.40 0.12 5.80
CA GLN A 135 30.14 -0.71 6.75
C GLN A 135 31.38 -1.39 6.12
N GLN A 136 31.60 -1.20 4.82
CA GLN A 136 32.43 -2.07 3.99
C GLN A 136 33.47 -1.26 3.18
N GLN A 137 34.33 -0.51 3.88
CA GLN A 137 35.70 -0.27 3.39
C GLN A 137 36.58 -1.52 3.58
N GLN A 138 36.08 -2.55 4.26
CA GLN A 138 36.72 -3.85 4.40
C GLN A 138 35.77 -4.93 3.85
N GLN A 139 36.14 -5.53 2.73
CA GLN A 139 35.59 -6.78 2.16
C GLN A 139 34.28 -6.72 1.37
N SER A 140 34.23 -5.94 0.28
CA SER A 140 33.20 -6.06 -0.77
C SER A 140 33.08 -7.51 -1.28
N ALA A 141 32.09 -8.26 -0.81
CA ALA A 141 31.69 -9.53 -1.38
C ALA A 141 30.64 -9.25 -2.47
N SER A 142 31.11 -8.70 -3.59
CA SER A 142 30.36 -8.68 -4.85
C SER A 142 29.88 -10.09 -5.18
N LEU A 143 28.71 -10.21 -5.81
CA LEU A 143 28.06 -11.46 -6.27
C LEU A 143 28.88 -12.32 -7.27
N LEU A 144 30.21 -12.15 -7.30
CA LEU A 144 31.18 -12.97 -8.03
C LEU A 144 31.11 -14.45 -7.66
N PHE A 145 30.47 -14.82 -6.55
CA PHE A 145 30.24 -16.23 -6.23
C PHE A 145 29.24 -16.89 -7.19
N LEU A 146 28.33 -16.14 -7.82
CA LEU A 146 27.40 -16.65 -8.84
C LEU A 146 28.04 -16.77 -10.23
N CYS A 147 29.19 -16.14 -10.46
CA CYS A 147 29.94 -16.24 -11.71
C CYS A 147 30.84 -17.48 -11.76
N LYS A 148 30.89 -18.29 -10.69
CA LYS A 148 31.60 -19.56 -10.72
C LYS A 148 30.65 -20.64 -11.24
N PRO A 149 31.01 -21.36 -12.32
CA PRO A 149 30.20 -22.48 -12.78
C PRO A 149 30.06 -23.49 -11.63
N VAL A 150 28.82 -23.90 -11.35
CA VAL A 150 28.54 -25.03 -10.46
C VAL A 150 28.99 -26.28 -11.20
N ASP A 151 30.19 -26.78 -10.87
CA ASP A 151 30.62 -28.11 -11.29
C ASP A 151 29.73 -29.14 -10.59
N VAL A 152 28.81 -29.73 -11.35
CA VAL A 152 28.09 -30.93 -10.95
C VAL A 152 28.89 -32.12 -11.48
N SER A 153 29.83 -32.61 -10.68
CA SER A 153 30.47 -33.92 -10.87
C SER A 153 29.65 -35.02 -10.19
#